data_AF-A0A8S1AI97-F1
#
_entry.id   AF-A0A8S1AI97-F1
#
_cell.length_a   1.000
_cell.length_b   1.000
_cell.length_c   1.000
_cell.angle_alpha   90.00
_cell.angle_beta   90.00
_cell.angle_gamma   90.00
#
_symmetry.space_group_name_H-M   'P 1'
#
loop_
_entity.id
_entity.type
_entity.pdbx_description
1 polymer ?
#
loop_
_entity_poly.entity_id
_entity_poly.type
_entity_poly.pdbx_seq_one_letter_code
_entity_poly.pdbx_strand_id
1 'polypeptide(L)'
;MKAPWDLLALRTQYYEAAIKAMLQSIGVPLEKLKFVRGTEYQLSKEYTLDVYRMSSVVTDHDARKAGAEVVKQVDHPLLSGLLYPGLQALDEEYLKVDAQFGGVDQRKIFTMAEKYLPQLGYAKRVHLMNPMVPGLTGGKMSASEEDSKIDLLDNPANVKKKLKKAFCEPGNITENGILSFTKFVVFPLMKNDESFKISRPVEYGGDLEFSNFEDLENAFAKQEIHPGDLKASVEAAINRLLAPIQEIFKDPKLQELAKKAYPPPSKSKGNAAAASDESTPTKLDIRVGRIVEVSRHPDADALYVEKIDLGEDEPRTIVSGLVNYVPIEEMQNRDVVVLCNLKPAKMRGIESRGMVLCASIDEPKQVEPLLAPEGSKPGDRVVIENYESGKPDDVLNPKKKVWEKLQIDLKTNEKLLAVWQGNKLISKVNGNPVTTKSIKNAPIK
;
A
#
# COMPACT_ATOMS: atom_id res chain seq x y z
N MET A 1 -8.20 10.84 7.06
CA MET A 1 -8.16 11.69 5.85
C MET A 1 -7.01 11.18 4.98
N LYS A 2 -7.18 10.99 3.66
CA LYS A 2 -6.13 10.37 2.80
C LYS A 2 -4.95 11.31 2.46
N ALA A 3 -5.10 12.62 2.64
CA ALA A 3 -4.05 13.63 2.45
C ALA A 3 -4.42 14.95 3.17
N PRO A 4 -3.44 15.77 3.62
CA PRO A 4 -3.68 17.14 4.10
C PRO A 4 -4.31 18.06 3.02
N TRP A 5 -5.01 19.13 3.42
CA TRP A 5 -5.69 20.05 2.49
C TRP A 5 -4.76 20.67 1.43
N ASP A 6 -3.56 21.12 1.82
CA ASP A 6 -2.60 21.68 0.86
C ASP A 6 -2.13 20.62 -0.15
N LEU A 7 -1.94 19.39 0.31
CA LEU A 7 -1.56 18.26 -0.54
C LEU A 7 -2.72 17.83 -1.45
N LEU A 8 -3.98 17.94 -0.98
CA LEU A 8 -5.16 17.67 -1.80
C LEU A 8 -5.24 18.65 -2.98
N ALA A 9 -5.02 19.95 -2.75
CA ALA A 9 -5.04 20.95 -3.81
C ALA A 9 -3.98 20.66 -4.89
N LEU A 10 -2.76 20.29 -4.47
CA LEU A 10 -1.68 19.90 -5.38
C LEU A 10 -2.02 18.63 -6.17
N ARG A 11 -2.57 17.61 -5.50
CA ARG A 11 -3.01 16.37 -6.17
C ARG A 11 -4.14 16.64 -7.16
N THR A 12 -5.12 17.49 -6.83
CA THR A 12 -6.19 17.87 -7.77
C THR A 12 -5.63 18.51 -9.03
N GLN A 13 -4.66 19.43 -8.90
CA GLN A 13 -3.98 20.02 -10.06
C GLN A 13 -3.20 18.98 -10.88
N TYR A 14 -2.51 18.05 -10.21
CA TYR A 14 -1.82 16.95 -10.88
C TYR A 14 -2.78 16.06 -11.67
N TYR A 15 -3.91 15.64 -11.06
CA TYR A 15 -4.90 14.82 -11.75
C TYR A 15 -5.51 15.55 -12.96
N GLU A 16 -5.80 16.85 -12.83
CA GLU A 16 -6.30 17.65 -13.95
C GLU A 16 -5.30 17.66 -15.11
N ALA A 17 -4.02 17.91 -14.83
CA ALA A 17 -2.96 17.90 -15.84
C ALA A 17 -2.74 16.51 -16.45
N ALA A 18 -2.72 15.46 -15.62
CA ALA A 18 -2.54 14.07 -16.05
C ALA A 18 -3.70 13.60 -16.95
N ILE A 19 -4.96 13.86 -16.57
CA ILE A 19 -6.13 13.49 -17.38
C ILE A 19 -6.11 14.24 -18.72
N LYS A 20 -5.80 15.54 -18.73
CA LYS A 20 -5.65 16.31 -19.99
C LYS A 20 -4.56 15.71 -20.88
N ALA A 21 -3.40 15.39 -20.32
CA ALA A 21 -2.30 14.79 -21.08
C ALA A 21 -2.66 13.40 -21.64
N MET A 22 -3.36 12.57 -20.86
CA MET A 22 -3.86 11.27 -21.34
C MET A 22 -4.81 11.42 -22.52
N LEU A 23 -5.80 12.32 -22.41
CA LEU A 23 -6.79 12.57 -23.47
C LEU A 23 -6.14 13.17 -24.73
N GLN A 24 -5.14 14.04 -24.57
CA GLN A 24 -4.36 14.57 -25.69
C GLN A 24 -3.51 13.49 -26.36
N SER A 25 -2.90 12.58 -25.58
CA SER A 25 -2.12 11.46 -26.10
C SER A 25 -2.95 10.55 -27.03
N ILE A 26 -4.22 10.35 -26.70
CA ILE A 26 -5.16 9.56 -27.53
C ILE A 26 -5.87 10.40 -28.61
N GLY A 27 -5.59 11.69 -28.72
CA GLY A 27 -6.16 12.56 -29.75
C GLY A 27 -7.62 12.99 -29.52
N VAL A 28 -8.09 13.01 -28.27
CA VAL A 28 -9.46 13.43 -27.95
C VAL A 28 -9.57 14.97 -27.84
N PRO A 29 -10.53 15.59 -28.55
CA PRO A 29 -10.83 17.02 -28.42
C PRO A 29 -11.32 17.38 -27.01
N LEU A 30 -10.78 18.45 -26.42
CA LEU A 30 -11.03 18.80 -25.01
C LEU A 30 -12.07 19.91 -24.82
N GLU A 31 -12.64 20.47 -25.89
CA GLU A 31 -13.48 21.69 -25.83
C GLU A 31 -14.77 21.48 -25.04
N LYS A 32 -15.28 20.24 -25.01
CA LYS A 32 -16.49 19.86 -24.26
C LYS A 32 -16.18 19.29 -22.87
N LEU A 33 -14.90 19.08 -22.54
CA LEU A 33 -14.48 18.56 -21.24
C LEU A 33 -14.50 19.67 -20.19
N LYS A 34 -15.17 19.42 -19.07
CA LYS A 34 -15.22 20.33 -17.93
C LYS A 34 -14.62 19.66 -16.70
N PHE A 35 -13.71 20.35 -16.02
CA PHE A 35 -13.24 19.97 -14.70
C PHE A 35 -13.97 20.81 -13.67
N VAL A 36 -14.55 20.15 -12.66
CA VAL A 36 -15.23 20.80 -11.53
C VAL A 36 -14.68 20.18 -10.26
N ARG A 37 -14.21 21.00 -9.31
CA ARG A 37 -13.76 20.50 -8.01
C ARG A 37 -14.96 20.43 -7.07
N GLY A 38 -15.12 19.32 -6.34
CA GLY A 38 -16.25 19.15 -5.42
C GLY A 38 -16.39 20.30 -4.42
N THR A 39 -15.28 20.85 -3.92
CA THR A 39 -15.28 21.99 -3.00
C THR A 39 -15.87 23.29 -3.58
N GLU A 40 -16.07 23.40 -4.89
CA GLU A 40 -16.72 24.56 -5.53
C GLU A 40 -18.22 24.63 -5.22
N TYR A 41 -18.87 23.50 -4.93
CA TYR A 41 -20.33 23.47 -4.69
C TYR A 41 -20.76 22.60 -3.51
N GLN A 42 -20.01 21.57 -3.12
CA GLN A 42 -20.41 20.62 -2.06
C GLN A 42 -20.46 21.24 -0.65
N LEU A 43 -19.95 22.47 -0.48
CA LEU A 43 -20.04 23.25 0.76
C LEU A 43 -21.09 24.38 0.67
N SER A 44 -21.82 24.48 -0.44
CA SER A 44 -22.89 25.46 -0.59
C SER A 44 -24.05 25.14 0.36
N LYS A 45 -24.84 26.18 0.67
CA LYS A 45 -26.00 26.07 1.56
C LYS A 45 -27.01 25.08 1.02
N GLU A 46 -27.31 25.16 -0.28
CA GLU A 46 -28.28 24.34 -0.98
C GLU A 46 -27.87 22.87 -0.93
N TYR A 47 -26.62 22.57 -1.31
CA TYR A 47 -26.10 21.21 -1.29
C TYR A 47 -26.10 20.62 0.12
N THR A 48 -25.65 21.40 1.12
CA THR A 48 -25.63 20.97 2.52
C THR A 48 -27.05 20.68 3.05
N LEU A 49 -28.05 21.48 2.64
CA LEU A 49 -29.43 21.23 3.01
C LEU A 49 -29.95 19.93 2.40
N ASP A 50 -29.60 19.63 1.15
CA ASP A 50 -29.94 18.35 0.53
C ASP A 50 -29.20 17.16 1.14
N VAL A 51 -27.98 17.34 1.64
CA VAL A 51 -27.30 16.32 2.45
C VAL A 51 -28.12 15.99 3.71
N TYR A 52 -28.66 17.00 4.40
CA TYR A 52 -29.54 16.75 5.55
C TYR A 52 -30.85 16.07 5.14
N ARG A 53 -31.47 16.47 4.03
CA ARG A 53 -32.69 15.83 3.49
C ARG A 53 -32.43 14.38 3.05
N MET A 54 -31.28 14.10 2.46
CA MET A 54 -30.84 12.75 2.12
C MET A 54 -30.65 11.92 3.40
N SER A 55 -30.01 12.50 4.42
CA SER A 55 -29.75 11.80 5.69
C SER A 55 -31.01 11.49 6.50
N SER A 56 -32.12 12.21 6.27
CA SER A 56 -33.38 11.93 6.96
C SER A 56 -34.19 10.79 6.32
N VAL A 57 -33.86 10.38 5.09
CA VAL A 57 -34.58 9.30 4.36
C VAL A 57 -33.72 8.05 4.14
N VAL A 58 -32.40 8.20 4.06
CA VAL A 58 -31.46 7.08 3.91
C VAL A 58 -31.26 6.41 5.27
N THR A 59 -31.45 5.09 5.32
CA THR A 59 -31.15 4.32 6.53
C THR A 59 -29.65 4.06 6.66
N ASP A 60 -29.18 3.90 7.89
CA ASP A 60 -27.79 3.49 8.18
C ASP A 60 -27.42 2.20 7.43
N HIS A 61 -28.31 1.21 7.41
CA HIS A 61 -28.14 -0.04 6.69
C HIS A 61 -27.90 0.19 5.19
N ASP A 62 -28.73 1.01 4.54
CA ASP A 62 -28.63 1.24 3.10
C ASP A 62 -27.36 2.03 2.75
N ALA A 63 -26.99 3.03 3.56
CA ALA A 63 -25.73 3.76 3.40
C ALA A 63 -24.50 2.84 3.52
N ARG A 64 -24.45 1.97 4.53
CA ARG A 64 -23.36 0.97 4.70
C ARG A 64 -23.30 0.02 3.51
N LYS A 65 -24.45 -0.51 3.10
CA LYS A 65 -24.56 -1.45 1.99
C LYS A 65 -24.09 -0.81 0.68
N ALA A 66 -24.49 0.43 0.41
CA ALA A 66 -24.09 1.17 -0.78
C ALA A 66 -22.58 1.41 -0.85
N GLY A 67 -21.97 1.79 0.27
CA GLY A 67 -20.54 2.06 0.36
C GLY A 67 -19.63 0.82 0.46
N ALA A 68 -20.16 -0.39 0.59
CA ALA A 68 -19.39 -1.58 0.99
C ALA A 68 -18.18 -1.92 0.09
N GLU A 69 -18.27 -1.64 -1.21
CA GLU A 69 -17.21 -1.96 -2.19
C GLU A 69 -16.29 -0.78 -2.53
N VAL A 70 -16.69 0.44 -2.16
CA VAL A 70 -16.01 1.69 -2.55
C VAL A 70 -15.36 2.36 -1.35
N VAL A 71 -16.09 2.43 -0.24
CA VAL A 71 -15.58 2.95 1.02
C VAL A 71 -14.66 1.91 1.64
N LYS A 72 -13.51 2.38 2.12
CA LYS A 72 -12.54 1.55 2.80
C LYS A 72 -13.15 0.95 4.08
N GLN A 73 -13.13 -0.38 4.16
CA GLN A 73 -13.55 -1.10 5.35
C GLN A 73 -12.43 -1.01 6.41
N VAL A 74 -12.82 -0.60 7.63
CA VAL A 74 -11.95 -0.46 8.79
C VAL A 74 -12.69 -0.97 10.02
N ASP A 75 -11.96 -1.42 11.04
CA ASP A 75 -12.55 -2.04 12.25
C ASP A 75 -13.51 -1.11 12.99
N HIS A 76 -13.26 0.20 12.92
CA HIS A 76 -14.09 1.25 13.51
C HIS A 76 -14.53 2.24 12.40
N PRO A 77 -15.60 1.93 11.65
CA PRO A 77 -16.06 2.75 10.54
C PRO A 77 -16.41 4.17 10.98
N LEU A 78 -15.85 5.17 10.29
CA LEU A 78 -16.15 6.57 10.53
C LEU A 78 -17.50 6.94 9.92
N LEU A 79 -18.17 7.93 10.51
CA LEU A 79 -19.43 8.50 9.98
C LEU A 79 -19.30 8.97 8.52
N SER A 80 -18.12 9.45 8.13
CA SER A 80 -17.84 9.88 6.74
C SER A 80 -18.10 8.78 5.71
N GLY A 81 -17.93 7.51 6.07
CA GLY A 81 -18.22 6.38 5.20
C GLY A 81 -19.71 6.22 4.89
N LEU A 82 -20.58 6.66 5.82
CA LEU A 82 -22.04 6.62 5.63
C LEU A 82 -22.55 7.79 4.80
N LEU A 83 -21.89 8.94 4.88
CA LEU A 83 -22.25 10.13 4.10
C LEU A 83 -21.83 10.01 2.63
N TYR A 84 -20.75 9.28 2.36
CA TYR A 84 -20.12 9.21 1.04
C TYR A 84 -21.07 8.84 -0.11
N PRO A 85 -21.89 7.76 -0.03
CA PRO A 85 -22.80 7.41 -1.12
C PRO A 85 -23.86 8.48 -1.40
N GLY A 86 -24.36 9.14 -0.35
CA GLY A 86 -25.34 10.22 -0.49
C GLY A 86 -24.76 11.47 -1.15
N LEU A 87 -23.52 11.82 -0.83
CA LEU A 87 -22.78 12.90 -1.48
C LEU A 87 -22.62 12.60 -2.98
N GLN A 88 -22.14 11.40 -3.32
CA GLN A 88 -21.95 11.01 -4.72
C GLN A 88 -23.27 11.00 -5.53
N ALA A 89 -24.39 10.63 -4.91
CA ALA A 89 -25.70 10.71 -5.56
C ALA A 89 -26.12 12.16 -5.83
N LEU A 90 -25.94 13.07 -4.86
CA LEU A 90 -26.28 14.49 -5.03
C LEU A 90 -25.41 15.18 -6.09
N ASP A 91 -24.17 14.73 -6.29
CA ASP A 91 -23.31 15.23 -7.37
C ASP A 91 -23.97 15.11 -8.75
N GLU A 92 -24.81 14.10 -9.00
CA GLU A 92 -25.55 13.95 -10.27
C GLU A 92 -26.49 15.12 -10.55
N GLU A 93 -27.19 15.58 -9.51
CA GLU A 93 -28.12 16.71 -9.60
C GLU A 93 -27.37 18.03 -9.73
N TYR A 94 -26.37 18.24 -8.87
CA TYR A 94 -25.66 19.52 -8.80
C TYR A 94 -24.70 19.75 -9.97
N LEU A 95 -24.20 18.67 -10.59
CA LEU A 95 -23.47 18.74 -11.87
C LEU A 95 -24.42 18.81 -13.09
N LYS A 96 -25.73 18.65 -12.89
CA LYS A 96 -26.78 18.71 -13.92
C LYS A 96 -26.52 17.75 -15.08
N VAL A 97 -26.25 16.48 -14.73
CA VAL A 97 -25.97 15.43 -15.71
C VAL A 97 -27.16 14.51 -15.92
N ASP A 98 -27.23 13.91 -17.11
CA ASP A 98 -28.19 12.86 -17.45
C ASP A 98 -27.66 11.46 -17.10
N ALA A 99 -26.34 11.31 -16.99
CA ALA A 99 -25.68 10.04 -16.76
C ALA A 99 -24.41 10.15 -15.91
N GLN A 100 -24.12 9.09 -15.15
CA GLN A 100 -22.86 8.90 -14.43
C GLN A 100 -22.13 7.66 -14.97
N PHE A 101 -20.83 7.81 -15.23
CA PHE A 101 -19.96 6.73 -15.68
C PHE A 101 -18.98 6.33 -14.57
N GLY A 102 -18.79 5.03 -14.34
CA GLY A 102 -17.82 4.50 -13.38
C GLY A 102 -17.65 2.99 -13.48
N GLY A 103 -16.87 2.40 -12.57
CA GLY A 103 -16.67 0.96 -12.53
C GLY A 103 -17.89 0.19 -12.02
N VAL A 104 -17.94 -1.12 -12.33
CA VAL A 104 -18.96 -2.02 -11.76
C VAL A 104 -18.91 -2.11 -10.23
N ASP A 105 -17.78 -1.75 -9.61
CA ASP A 105 -17.63 -1.62 -8.15
C ASP A 105 -18.46 -0.46 -7.55
N GLN A 106 -18.86 0.50 -8.38
CA GLN A 106 -19.76 1.60 -7.97
C GLN A 106 -21.25 1.25 -8.06
N ARG A 107 -21.60 0.06 -8.59
CA ARG A 107 -22.99 -0.35 -8.84
C ARG A 107 -23.93 -0.11 -7.66
N LYS A 108 -23.49 -0.39 -6.43
CA LYS A 108 -24.33 -0.23 -5.25
C LYS A 108 -24.63 1.24 -4.92
N ILE A 109 -23.69 2.14 -5.19
CA ILE A 109 -23.89 3.59 -5.04
C ILE A 109 -24.85 4.08 -6.13
N PHE A 110 -24.65 3.67 -7.38
CA PHE A 110 -25.55 4.01 -8.50
C PHE A 110 -27.00 3.58 -8.21
N THR A 111 -27.21 2.34 -7.75
CA THR A 111 -28.56 1.87 -7.39
C THR A 111 -29.16 2.62 -6.18
N MET A 112 -28.32 3.15 -5.28
CA MET A 112 -28.78 3.98 -4.18
C MET A 112 -29.21 5.36 -4.68
N ALA A 113 -28.45 5.97 -5.61
CA ALA A 113 -28.81 7.24 -6.24
C ALA A 113 -30.17 7.13 -6.96
N GLU A 114 -30.37 6.08 -7.76
CA GLU A 114 -31.66 5.83 -8.44
C GLU A 114 -32.84 5.69 -7.47
N LYS A 115 -32.61 5.11 -6.28
CA LYS A 115 -33.64 4.91 -5.25
C LYS A 115 -33.98 6.20 -4.49
N TYR A 116 -32.98 7.02 -4.18
CA TYR A 116 -33.14 8.10 -3.20
C TYR A 116 -33.22 9.50 -3.81
N LEU A 117 -32.62 9.77 -4.97
CA LEU A 117 -32.79 11.06 -5.66
C LEU A 117 -34.26 11.41 -5.92
N PRO A 118 -35.13 10.47 -6.35
CA PRO A 118 -36.57 10.74 -6.51
C PRO A 118 -37.28 11.16 -5.22
N GLN A 119 -36.82 10.71 -4.06
CA GLN A 119 -37.42 11.07 -2.77
C GLN A 119 -37.11 12.52 -2.37
N LEU A 120 -36.05 13.11 -2.93
CA LEU A 120 -35.74 14.54 -2.78
C LEU A 120 -36.41 15.40 -3.85
N GLY A 121 -37.07 14.78 -4.83
CA GLY A 121 -37.72 15.44 -5.97
C GLY A 121 -36.86 15.51 -7.23
N TYR A 122 -35.72 14.81 -7.26
CA TYR A 122 -34.78 14.82 -8.38
C TYR A 122 -34.98 13.64 -9.32
N ALA A 123 -34.58 13.79 -10.59
CA ALA A 123 -34.64 12.72 -11.57
C ALA A 123 -33.62 11.60 -11.25
N LYS A 124 -33.94 10.37 -11.65
CA LYS A 124 -32.92 9.31 -11.74
C LYS A 124 -32.02 9.55 -12.95
N ARG A 125 -30.76 9.12 -12.88
CA ARG A 125 -29.80 9.22 -13.99
C ARG A 125 -29.50 7.86 -14.61
N VAL A 126 -28.95 7.88 -15.81
CA VAL A 126 -28.42 6.69 -16.49
C VAL A 126 -27.06 6.35 -15.88
N HIS A 127 -26.83 5.07 -15.58
CA HIS A 127 -25.55 4.60 -15.06
C HIS A 127 -24.83 3.71 -16.07
N LEU A 128 -23.62 4.11 -16.46
CA LEU A 128 -22.76 3.37 -17.39
C LEU A 128 -21.60 2.76 -16.61
N MET A 129 -21.48 1.42 -16.65
CA MET A 129 -20.50 0.69 -15.85
C MET A 129 -19.46 -0.02 -16.70
N ASN A 130 -18.17 0.29 -16.51
CA ASN A 130 -17.07 -0.45 -17.13
C ASN A 130 -16.65 -1.67 -16.28
N PRO A 131 -16.22 -2.78 -16.91
CA PRO A 131 -15.75 -3.95 -16.16
C PRO A 131 -14.48 -3.65 -15.36
N MET A 132 -14.23 -4.45 -14.32
CA MET A 132 -12.97 -4.38 -13.59
C MET A 132 -11.85 -4.91 -14.47
N VAL A 133 -10.88 -4.06 -14.80
CA VAL A 133 -9.65 -4.49 -15.49
C VAL A 133 -8.68 -5.06 -14.46
N PRO A 134 -8.23 -6.32 -14.59
CA PRO A 134 -7.21 -6.89 -13.72
C PRO A 134 -5.91 -6.07 -13.78
N GLY A 135 -5.27 -5.90 -12.63
CA GLY A 135 -3.90 -5.39 -12.55
C GLY A 135 -2.89 -6.36 -13.15
N LEU A 136 -1.68 -5.85 -13.38
CA LEU A 136 -0.63 -6.57 -14.11
C LEU A 136 -0.19 -7.86 -13.41
N THR A 137 -0.43 -8.00 -12.11
CA THR A 137 -0.07 -9.17 -11.31
C THR A 137 -1.19 -10.20 -11.14
N GLY A 138 -2.33 -10.07 -11.84
CA GLY A 138 -3.43 -11.05 -11.80
C GLY A 138 -4.45 -10.83 -10.68
N GLY A 139 -4.67 -9.57 -10.26
CA GLY A 139 -5.61 -9.21 -9.18
C GLY A 139 -6.20 -7.82 -9.38
N LYS A 140 -6.69 -7.16 -8.32
CA LYS A 140 -7.12 -5.75 -8.42
C LYS A 140 -5.89 -4.83 -8.51
N MET A 141 -5.94 -3.81 -9.37
CA MET A 141 -4.91 -2.76 -9.38
C MET A 141 -4.86 -2.07 -8.01
N SER A 142 -3.66 -1.98 -7.42
CA SER A 142 -3.46 -1.36 -6.11
C SER A 142 -2.47 -0.21 -6.20
N ALA A 143 -2.91 0.99 -5.83
CA ALA A 143 -1.99 2.13 -5.73
C ALA A 143 -0.89 1.92 -4.66
N SER A 144 -1.10 0.99 -3.73
CA SER A 144 -0.18 0.63 -2.64
C SER A 144 0.82 -0.46 -3.00
N GLU A 145 0.68 -1.10 -4.16
CA GLU A 145 1.63 -2.09 -4.67
C GLU A 145 2.30 -1.54 -5.94
N GLU A 146 3.52 -1.04 -5.79
CA GLU A 146 4.26 -0.35 -6.87
C GLU A 146 4.44 -1.21 -8.13
N ASP A 147 4.64 -2.52 -7.95
CA ASP A 147 4.77 -3.49 -9.05
C ASP A 147 3.42 -3.88 -9.68
N SER A 148 2.27 -3.56 -9.05
CA SER A 148 0.94 -3.96 -9.56
C SER A 148 0.38 -3.05 -10.65
N LYS A 149 0.98 -1.86 -10.83
CA LYS A 149 0.53 -0.81 -11.76
C LYS A 149 1.71 -0.17 -12.52
N ILE A 150 1.44 0.27 -13.74
CA ILE A 150 2.34 1.16 -14.49
C ILE A 150 1.92 2.60 -14.19
N ASP A 151 2.86 3.42 -13.75
CA ASP A 151 2.62 4.84 -13.56
C ASP A 151 2.71 5.59 -14.90
N LEU A 152 1.97 6.69 -15.06
CA LEU A 152 1.98 7.47 -16.29
C LEU A 152 3.37 8.03 -16.62
N LEU A 153 4.19 8.24 -15.58
CA LEU A 153 5.54 8.81 -15.70
C LEU A 153 6.64 7.74 -15.61
N ASP A 154 6.30 6.45 -15.65
CA ASP A 154 7.28 5.38 -15.69
C ASP A 154 8.07 5.40 -17.01
N ASN A 155 9.41 5.45 -16.91
CA ASN A 155 10.26 5.34 -18.09
C ASN A 155 10.15 3.93 -18.74
N PRO A 156 10.60 3.76 -20.00
CA PRO A 156 10.50 2.49 -20.71
C PRO A 156 11.13 1.30 -19.97
N ALA A 157 12.22 1.52 -19.23
CA ALA A 157 12.88 0.46 -18.46
C ALA A 157 12.01 -0.02 -17.28
N ASN A 158 11.31 0.90 -16.60
CA ASN A 158 10.38 0.56 -15.52
C ASN A 158 9.15 -0.18 -16.07
N VAL A 159 8.59 0.29 -17.18
CA VAL A 159 7.47 -0.39 -17.88
C VAL A 159 7.85 -1.83 -18.21
N LYS A 160 9.01 -2.03 -18.85
CA LYS A 160 9.57 -3.35 -19.16
C LYS A 160 9.73 -4.24 -17.94
N LYS A 161 10.32 -3.70 -16.85
CA LYS A 161 10.52 -4.43 -15.60
C LYS A 161 9.20 -4.92 -15.01
N LYS A 162 8.17 -4.06 -14.99
CA LYS A 162 6.85 -4.39 -14.44
C LYS A 162 6.12 -5.42 -15.31
N LEU A 163 6.13 -5.25 -16.63
CA LEU A 163 5.53 -6.22 -17.56
C LEU A 163 6.22 -7.58 -17.54
N LYS A 164 7.55 -7.62 -17.34
CA LYS A 164 8.27 -8.89 -17.20
C LYS A 164 7.75 -9.69 -15.99
N LYS A 165 7.48 -9.02 -14.87
CA LYS A 165 6.91 -9.63 -13.64
C LYS A 165 5.42 -9.93 -13.72
N ALA A 166 4.70 -9.34 -14.67
CA ALA A 166 3.26 -9.51 -14.81
C ALA A 166 2.90 -10.99 -14.97
N PHE A 167 1.78 -11.41 -14.38
CA PHE A 167 1.27 -12.76 -14.53
C PHE A 167 0.72 -12.93 -15.96
N CYS A 168 1.23 -13.93 -16.69
CA CYS A 168 0.80 -14.26 -18.06
C CYS A 168 1.23 -15.69 -18.36
N GLU A 169 0.34 -16.63 -18.07
CA GLU A 169 0.55 -18.06 -18.28
C GLU A 169 0.19 -18.46 -19.73
N PRO A 170 0.94 -19.35 -20.40
CA PRO A 170 0.61 -19.80 -21.76
C PRO A 170 -0.81 -20.36 -21.85
N GLY A 171 -1.61 -19.89 -22.82
CA GLY A 171 -2.98 -20.35 -23.02
C GLY A 171 -4.02 -19.79 -22.04
N ASN A 172 -3.59 -19.12 -20.96
CA ASN A 172 -4.52 -18.61 -19.95
C ASN A 172 -5.13 -17.27 -20.37
N ILE A 173 -6.40 -17.32 -20.79
CA ILE A 173 -7.22 -16.15 -21.14
C ILE A 173 -7.99 -15.57 -19.95
N THR A 174 -8.03 -16.27 -18.82
CA THR A 174 -8.72 -15.84 -17.60
C THR A 174 -7.76 -15.15 -16.64
N GLU A 175 -8.21 -14.06 -16.00
CA GLU A 175 -7.39 -13.27 -15.05
C GLU A 175 -6.05 -12.77 -15.63
N ASN A 176 -5.96 -12.67 -16.96
CA ASN A 176 -4.77 -12.22 -17.67
C ASN A 176 -4.80 -10.69 -17.84
N GLY A 177 -4.03 -9.99 -17.00
CA GLY A 177 -3.95 -8.53 -17.02
C GLY A 177 -3.37 -7.96 -18.31
N ILE A 178 -2.51 -8.71 -19.01
CA ILE A 178 -1.91 -8.31 -20.29
C ILE A 178 -2.95 -8.33 -21.40
N LEU A 179 -3.69 -9.44 -21.53
CA LEU A 179 -4.80 -9.54 -22.48
C LEU A 179 -5.90 -8.52 -22.17
N SER A 180 -6.24 -8.35 -20.89
CA SER A 180 -7.25 -7.39 -20.46
C SER A 180 -6.88 -5.94 -20.82
N PHE A 181 -5.62 -5.53 -20.58
CA PHE A 181 -5.14 -4.22 -21.00
C PHE A 181 -5.21 -4.06 -22.53
N THR A 182 -4.83 -5.11 -23.26
CA THR A 182 -4.88 -5.10 -24.73
C THR A 182 -6.33 -4.92 -25.21
N LYS A 183 -7.29 -5.63 -24.63
CA LYS A 183 -8.72 -5.56 -24.95
C LYS A 183 -9.35 -4.20 -24.66
N PHE A 184 -9.11 -3.65 -23.47
CA PHE A 184 -9.84 -2.47 -23.00
C PHE A 184 -9.13 -1.14 -23.28
N VAL A 185 -7.85 -1.18 -23.67
CA VAL A 185 -7.05 0.03 -23.91
C VAL A 185 -6.43 0.02 -25.30
N VAL A 186 -5.69 -1.03 -25.67
CA VAL A 186 -4.95 -1.03 -26.94
C VAL A 186 -5.89 -1.09 -28.15
N PHE A 187 -6.75 -2.11 -28.24
CA PHE A 187 -7.67 -2.27 -29.37
C PHE A 187 -8.65 -1.09 -29.55
N PRO A 188 -9.29 -0.54 -28.51
CA PRO A 188 -10.19 0.61 -28.66
C PRO A 188 -9.51 1.89 -29.15
N LEU A 189 -8.20 2.01 -28.98
CA LEU A 189 -7.40 3.16 -29.40
C LEU A 189 -6.72 2.96 -30.76
N MET A 190 -6.79 1.75 -31.33
CA MET A 190 -6.28 1.50 -32.66
C MET A 190 -7.21 2.11 -33.70
N LYS A 191 -6.61 2.66 -34.76
CA LYS A 191 -7.37 3.11 -35.93
C LYS A 191 -7.86 1.91 -36.73
N ASN A 192 -8.91 2.10 -37.53
CA ASN A 192 -9.54 1.03 -38.31
C ASN A 192 -8.59 0.35 -39.32
N ASP A 193 -7.49 1.02 -39.69
CA ASP A 193 -6.44 0.55 -40.59
C ASP A 193 -5.18 0.03 -39.87
N GLU A 194 -5.14 0.08 -38.53
CA GLU A 194 -4.03 -0.44 -37.73
C GLU A 194 -4.29 -1.91 -37.34
N SER A 195 -3.23 -2.72 -37.34
CA SER A 195 -3.23 -4.08 -36.80
C SER A 195 -2.34 -4.17 -35.56
N PHE A 196 -2.72 -5.03 -34.60
CA PHE A 196 -1.91 -5.29 -33.41
C PHE A 196 -0.83 -6.29 -33.81
N LYS A 197 0.41 -5.83 -33.86
CA LYS A 197 1.55 -6.62 -34.33
C LYS A 197 2.24 -7.32 -33.17
N ILE A 198 2.51 -8.61 -33.35
CA ILE A 198 3.36 -9.41 -32.46
C ILE A 198 4.62 -9.79 -33.21
N SER A 199 5.74 -9.17 -32.82
CA SER A 199 7.04 -9.51 -33.39
C SER A 199 7.63 -10.73 -32.71
N ARG A 200 7.92 -11.78 -33.49
CA ARG A 200 8.52 -13.02 -32.98
C ARG A 200 9.58 -13.57 -33.94
N PRO A 201 10.60 -14.30 -33.44
CA PRO A 201 11.63 -14.88 -34.29
C PRO A 201 11.06 -15.76 -35.41
N VAL A 202 11.72 -15.77 -36.57
CA VAL A 202 11.29 -16.55 -37.76
C VAL A 202 11.16 -18.05 -37.45
N GLU A 203 12.01 -18.56 -36.56
CA GLU A 203 11.98 -19.94 -36.05
C GLU A 203 10.67 -20.32 -35.33
N TYR A 204 9.90 -19.34 -34.84
CA TYR A 204 8.58 -19.54 -34.22
C TYR A 204 7.42 -19.10 -35.13
N GLY A 205 7.66 -18.93 -36.44
CA GLY A 205 6.62 -18.61 -37.42
C GLY A 205 6.49 -17.13 -37.78
N GLY A 206 7.44 -16.28 -37.40
CA GLY A 206 7.54 -14.87 -37.82
C GLY A 206 6.40 -13.96 -37.36
N ASP A 207 6.48 -12.67 -37.66
CA ASP A 207 5.52 -11.66 -37.15
C ASP A 207 4.05 -12.02 -37.43
N LEU A 208 3.20 -11.76 -36.44
CA LEU A 208 1.74 -11.92 -36.53
C LEU A 208 1.04 -10.57 -36.45
N GLU A 209 -0.10 -10.43 -37.13
CA GLU A 209 -0.91 -9.22 -37.10
C GLU A 209 -2.38 -9.56 -36.83
N PHE A 210 -3.00 -8.84 -35.88
CA PHE A 210 -4.39 -9.05 -35.47
C PHE A 210 -5.21 -7.78 -35.71
N SER A 211 -6.32 -7.90 -36.43
CA SER A 211 -7.25 -6.79 -36.70
C SER A 211 -8.33 -6.62 -35.61
N ASN A 212 -8.59 -7.67 -34.84
CA ASN A 212 -9.55 -7.69 -33.74
C ASN A 212 -9.00 -8.47 -32.53
N PHE A 213 -9.59 -8.24 -31.36
CA PHE A 213 -9.12 -8.82 -30.11
C PHE A 213 -9.44 -10.31 -30.01
N GLU A 214 -10.57 -10.74 -30.57
CA GLU A 214 -11.05 -12.12 -30.53
C GLU A 214 -10.05 -13.08 -31.19
N ASP A 215 -9.50 -12.70 -32.34
CA ASP A 215 -8.46 -13.48 -33.03
C ASP A 215 -7.16 -13.58 -32.20
N LEU A 216 -6.77 -12.47 -31.55
CA LEU A 216 -5.61 -12.47 -30.65
C LEU A 216 -5.82 -13.39 -29.44
N GLU A 217 -6.99 -13.29 -28.80
CA GLU A 217 -7.35 -14.11 -27.63
C GLU A 217 -7.37 -15.59 -27.99
N ASN A 218 -7.94 -15.95 -29.15
CA ASN A 218 -7.98 -17.31 -29.66
C ASN A 218 -6.59 -17.86 -29.97
N ALA A 219 -5.72 -17.07 -30.62
CA ALA A 219 -4.34 -17.48 -30.89
C ALA A 219 -3.54 -17.67 -29.59
N PHE A 220 -3.74 -16.81 -28.60
CA PHE A 220 -3.11 -16.98 -27.28
C PHE A 220 -3.62 -18.24 -26.57
N ALA A 221 -4.94 -18.50 -26.58
CA ALA A 221 -5.56 -19.69 -25.99
C ALA A 221 -5.01 -20.99 -26.58
N LYS A 222 -4.77 -21.01 -27.90
CA LYS A 222 -4.15 -22.14 -28.62
C LYS A 222 -2.63 -22.25 -28.40
N GLN A 223 -2.04 -21.35 -27.61
CA GLN A 223 -0.60 -21.27 -27.36
C GLN A 223 0.24 -21.01 -28.62
N GLU A 224 -0.36 -20.40 -29.65
CA GLU A 224 0.35 -19.97 -30.87
C GLU A 224 1.22 -18.73 -30.60
N ILE A 225 0.96 -18.02 -29.50
CA ILE A 225 1.67 -16.83 -29.05
C ILE A 225 2.31 -17.12 -27.70
N HIS A 226 3.63 -16.94 -27.60
CA HIS A 226 4.33 -17.07 -26.33
C HIS A 226 4.05 -15.83 -25.43
N PRO A 227 3.88 -16.00 -24.10
CA PRO A 227 3.64 -14.87 -23.19
C PRO A 227 4.68 -13.76 -23.25
N GLY A 228 5.94 -14.09 -23.55
CA GLY A 228 7.01 -13.12 -23.71
C GLY A 228 6.79 -12.18 -24.90
N ASP A 229 6.31 -12.69 -26.02
CA ASP A 229 6.09 -11.93 -27.26
C ASP A 229 4.87 -11.02 -27.11
N LEU A 230 3.81 -11.53 -26.48
CA LEU A 230 2.64 -10.72 -26.11
C LEU A 230 3.04 -9.57 -25.19
N LYS A 231 3.83 -9.84 -24.13
CA LYS A 231 4.32 -8.81 -23.20
C LYS A 231 5.16 -7.75 -23.91
N ALA A 232 6.05 -8.14 -24.81
CA ALA A 232 6.89 -7.20 -25.57
C ALA A 232 6.06 -6.30 -26.50
N SER A 233 5.04 -6.86 -27.15
CA SER A 233 4.13 -6.12 -28.04
C SER A 233 3.27 -5.12 -27.26
N VAL A 234 2.75 -5.54 -26.10
CA VAL A 234 2.02 -4.66 -25.18
C VAL A 234 2.94 -3.59 -24.56
N GLU A 235 4.19 -3.91 -24.25
CA GLU A 235 5.21 -2.94 -23.81
C GLU A 235 5.38 -1.81 -24.83
N ALA A 236 5.50 -2.14 -26.11
CA ALA A 236 5.62 -1.16 -27.18
C ALA A 236 4.36 -0.27 -27.27
N ALA A 237 3.17 -0.86 -27.18
CA ALA A 237 1.91 -0.12 -27.19
C ALA A 237 1.78 0.83 -25.98
N ILE A 238 2.13 0.38 -24.77
CA ILE A 238 2.12 1.21 -23.56
C ILE A 238 3.08 2.38 -23.72
N ASN A 239 4.33 2.13 -24.13
CA ASN A 239 5.31 3.21 -24.32
C ASN A 239 4.85 4.22 -25.37
N ARG A 240 4.18 3.79 -26.45
CA ARG A 240 3.56 4.69 -27.44
C ARG A 240 2.53 5.62 -26.81
N LEU A 241 1.69 5.11 -25.90
CA LEU A 241 0.66 5.88 -25.20
C LEU A 241 1.25 6.80 -24.12
N LEU A 242 2.32 6.37 -23.44
CA LEU A 242 2.97 7.15 -22.39
C LEU A 242 3.89 8.25 -22.93
N ALA A 243 4.51 8.07 -24.11
CA ALA A 243 5.50 9.01 -24.62
C ALA A 243 4.98 10.46 -24.76
N PRO A 244 3.78 10.74 -25.31
CA PRO A 244 3.24 12.11 -25.37
C PRO A 244 2.96 12.68 -23.98
N ILE A 245 2.49 11.84 -23.04
CA ILE A 245 2.22 12.25 -21.65
C ILE A 245 3.54 12.66 -20.98
N GLN A 246 4.58 11.84 -21.13
CA GLN A 246 5.90 12.10 -20.59
C GLN A 246 6.52 13.36 -21.18
N GLU A 247 6.31 13.62 -22.48
CA GLU A 247 6.75 14.85 -23.13
C GLU A 247 6.07 16.08 -22.54
N ILE A 248 4.75 16.05 -22.35
CA ILE A 248 4.00 17.14 -21.69
C ILE A 248 4.54 17.37 -20.27
N PHE A 249 4.81 16.30 -19.53
CA PHE A 249 5.37 16.37 -18.17
C PHE A 249 6.88 16.70 -18.12
N LYS A 250 7.54 17.01 -19.24
CA LYS A 250 8.87 17.65 -19.23
C LYS A 250 8.82 19.13 -18.85
N ASP A 251 7.64 19.78 -18.93
CA ASP A 251 7.47 21.15 -18.47
C ASP A 251 7.93 21.27 -16.99
N PRO A 252 8.87 22.17 -16.66
CA PRO A 252 9.38 22.35 -15.31
C PRO A 252 8.27 22.55 -14.25
N LYS A 253 7.18 23.24 -14.61
CA LYS A 253 6.05 23.48 -13.70
C LYS A 253 5.31 22.19 -13.38
N LEU A 254 5.10 21.33 -14.38
CA LEU A 254 4.43 20.04 -14.19
C LEU A 254 5.31 19.04 -13.45
N GLN A 255 6.63 19.07 -13.67
CA GLN A 255 7.57 18.26 -12.89
C GLN A 255 7.60 18.68 -11.41
N GLU A 256 7.62 19.98 -11.15
CA GLU A 256 7.56 20.51 -9.79
C GLU A 256 6.23 20.16 -9.13
N LEU A 257 5.12 20.28 -9.85
CA LEU A 257 3.79 19.88 -9.38
C LEU A 257 3.75 18.39 -9.02
N ALA A 258 4.24 17.50 -9.89
CA ALA A 258 4.27 16.06 -9.63
C ALA A 258 5.08 15.73 -8.36
N LYS A 259 6.26 16.34 -8.22
CA LYS A 259 7.10 16.18 -7.02
C LYS A 259 6.44 16.72 -5.74
N LYS A 260 5.68 17.82 -5.82
CA LYS A 260 4.98 18.39 -4.65
C LYS A 260 3.69 17.63 -4.31
N ALA A 261 2.97 17.10 -5.29
CA ALA A 261 1.74 16.33 -5.12
C ALA A 261 2.00 14.92 -4.57
N TYR A 262 3.15 14.35 -4.95
CA TYR A 262 3.65 13.06 -4.50
C TYR A 262 5.10 13.21 -4.06
N PRO A 263 5.35 13.89 -2.92
CA PRO A 263 6.69 13.99 -2.40
C PRO A 263 7.22 12.57 -2.19
N PRO A 264 8.45 12.26 -2.64
CA PRO A 264 9.09 11.02 -2.27
C PRO A 264 9.00 10.91 -0.75
N PRO A 265 8.73 9.72 -0.18
CA PRO A 265 8.48 9.55 1.24
C PRO A 265 9.54 10.30 2.03
N SER A 266 9.15 11.45 2.59
CA SER A 266 10.08 12.27 3.33
C SER A 266 10.30 11.54 4.64
N LYS A 267 11.57 11.43 5.04
CA LYS A 267 11.92 11.19 6.44
C LYS A 267 11.38 12.38 7.23
N SER A 268 10.16 12.21 7.77
CA SER A 268 9.40 13.06 8.72
C SER A 268 8.76 14.37 8.22
N LYS A 269 7.44 14.50 8.40
CA LYS A 269 6.81 15.22 9.54
C LYS A 269 5.33 14.81 9.65
N GLY A 270 4.90 14.55 10.89
CA GLY A 270 3.65 13.88 11.22
C GLY A 270 2.36 14.68 11.01
N ASN A 271 1.28 13.92 10.82
CA ASN A 271 -0.02 14.19 11.44
C ASN A 271 -0.87 12.91 11.43
N ALA A 272 -1.31 12.51 12.62
CA ALA A 272 -2.43 11.65 13.00
C ALA A 272 -2.90 10.57 11.99
N ALA A 273 -2.54 9.32 12.29
CA ALA A 273 -2.92 8.14 11.52
C ALA A 273 -4.42 7.82 11.62
N ALA A 274 -5.14 8.12 10.53
CA ALA A 274 -6.25 7.29 10.08
C ALA A 274 -5.64 6.12 9.29
N ALA A 275 -5.69 4.91 9.86
CA ALA A 275 -5.00 3.71 9.41
C ALA A 275 -5.24 3.37 7.92
N SER A 276 -4.15 3.35 7.14
CA SER A 276 -3.90 2.35 6.09
C SER A 276 -3.27 1.11 6.71
N ASP A 277 -3.65 -0.07 6.20
CA ASP A 277 -3.05 -1.38 6.47
C ASP A 277 -1.62 -1.47 5.88
N GLU A 278 -0.90 -0.36 5.99
CA GLU A 278 0.54 -0.27 5.93
C GLU A 278 1.07 -0.81 7.26
N SER A 279 2.24 -1.42 7.27
CA SER A 279 2.84 -2.02 8.46
C SER A 279 3.00 -0.95 9.55
N THR A 280 2.02 -0.85 10.46
CA THR A 280 2.05 0.05 11.60
C THR A 280 2.83 -0.59 12.74
N PRO A 281 3.61 0.19 13.51
CA PRO A 281 4.38 -0.33 14.63
C PRO A 281 3.50 -0.94 15.73
N THR A 282 2.23 -0.57 15.81
CA THR A 282 1.24 -1.13 16.74
C THR A 282 1.07 -2.64 16.63
N LYS A 283 1.41 -3.23 15.47
CA LYS A 283 1.34 -4.68 15.24
C LYS A 283 2.46 -5.45 15.95
N LEU A 284 3.54 -4.79 16.36
CA LEU A 284 4.66 -5.45 17.05
C LEU A 284 4.32 -5.73 18.52
N ASP A 285 4.62 -6.94 19.00
CA ASP A 285 4.61 -7.27 20.42
C ASP A 285 6.01 -7.11 20.99
N ILE A 286 6.34 -5.89 21.44
CA ILE A 286 7.61 -5.61 22.10
C ILE A 286 7.39 -5.55 23.61
N ARG A 287 8.17 -6.33 24.35
CA ARG A 287 8.09 -6.42 25.81
C ARG A 287 9.47 -6.28 26.45
N VAL A 288 9.47 -5.84 27.70
CA VAL A 288 10.62 -6.00 28.59
C VAL A 288 10.65 -7.44 29.09
N GLY A 289 11.81 -8.07 29.05
CA GLY A 289 12.03 -9.40 29.60
C GLY A 289 13.27 -9.49 30.47
N ARG A 290 13.29 -10.43 31.40
CA ARG A 290 14.44 -10.72 32.27
C ARG A 290 15.05 -12.07 31.89
N ILE A 291 16.33 -12.09 31.57
CA ILE A 291 17.07 -13.34 31.35
C ILE A 291 17.22 -14.05 32.70
N VAL A 292 16.49 -15.13 32.90
CA VAL A 292 16.54 -15.95 34.14
C VAL A 292 17.57 -17.06 34.04
N GLU A 293 17.90 -17.50 32.83
CA GLU A 293 18.94 -18.49 32.57
C GLU A 293 19.58 -18.19 31.21
N VAL A 294 20.90 -18.30 31.13
CA VAL A 294 21.65 -18.21 29.86
C VAL A 294 22.72 -19.30 29.80
N SER A 295 22.81 -19.96 28.65
CA SER A 295 23.86 -20.95 28.38
C SER A 295 24.37 -20.79 26.95
N ARG A 296 25.59 -21.28 26.68
CA ARG A 296 26.11 -21.36 25.30
C ARG A 296 25.37 -22.45 24.53
N HIS A 297 25.05 -22.19 23.27
CA HIS A 297 24.41 -23.18 22.42
C HIS A 297 25.35 -24.39 22.20
N PRO A 298 24.87 -25.65 22.34
CA PRO A 298 25.73 -26.84 22.26
C PRO A 298 26.40 -27.01 20.90
N ASP A 299 25.68 -26.68 19.82
CA ASP A 299 26.14 -26.85 18.43
C ASP A 299 26.49 -25.53 17.71
N ALA A 300 26.70 -24.42 18.42
CA ALA A 300 26.99 -23.13 17.81
C ALA A 300 27.76 -22.14 18.71
N ASP A 301 29.02 -21.87 18.36
CA ASP A 301 29.92 -21.04 19.17
C ASP A 301 29.51 -19.56 19.31
N ALA A 302 28.70 -19.06 18.36
CA ALA A 302 28.26 -17.66 18.34
C ALA A 302 26.89 -17.43 19.00
N LEU A 303 26.21 -18.48 19.49
CA LEU A 303 24.84 -18.40 19.96
C LEU A 303 24.70 -18.64 21.47
N TYR A 304 23.89 -17.83 22.13
CA TYR A 304 23.36 -18.13 23.46
C TYR A 304 21.97 -18.75 23.34
N VAL A 305 21.61 -19.56 24.33
CA VAL A 305 20.26 -20.06 24.58
C VAL A 305 19.80 -19.45 25.89
N GLU A 306 18.82 -18.55 25.81
CA GLU A 306 18.30 -17.80 26.94
C GLU A 306 16.88 -18.29 27.32
N LYS A 307 16.63 -18.41 28.63
CA LYS A 307 15.28 -18.43 29.20
C LYS A 307 14.95 -17.01 29.65
N ILE A 308 13.95 -16.41 29.01
CA ILE A 308 13.58 -15.01 29.26
C ILE A 308 12.16 -14.97 29.83
N ASP A 309 12.04 -14.47 31.06
CA ASP A 309 10.75 -14.15 31.68
C ASP A 309 10.18 -12.90 30.99
N LEU A 310 8.98 -13.04 30.41
CA LEU A 310 8.25 -11.99 29.70
C LEU A 310 6.89 -11.71 30.35
N GLY A 311 6.75 -12.03 31.65
CA GLY A 311 5.48 -11.93 32.39
C GLY A 311 4.44 -12.96 31.91
N GLU A 312 4.91 -14.11 31.44
CA GLU A 312 4.10 -15.24 30.99
C GLU A 312 4.16 -16.38 32.02
N ASP A 313 3.33 -17.41 31.86
CA ASP A 313 3.31 -18.56 32.79
C ASP A 313 4.68 -19.26 32.88
N GLU A 314 5.42 -19.32 31.77
CA GLU A 314 6.74 -19.95 31.68
C GLU A 314 7.73 -19.08 30.88
N PRO A 315 9.01 -19.02 31.27
CA PRO A 315 10.04 -18.31 30.51
C PRO A 315 10.18 -18.85 29.08
N ARG A 316 10.26 -17.94 28.10
CA ARG A 316 10.47 -18.32 26.70
C ARG A 316 11.93 -18.68 26.43
N THR A 317 12.14 -19.71 25.61
CA THR A 317 13.45 -19.96 25.00
C THR A 317 13.67 -19.04 23.81
N ILE A 318 14.71 -18.23 23.88
CA ILE A 318 15.18 -17.36 22.81
C ILE A 318 16.64 -17.72 22.53
N VAL A 319 17.03 -17.65 21.27
CA VAL A 319 18.41 -17.92 20.83
C VAL A 319 18.94 -16.64 20.19
N SER A 320 20.04 -16.11 20.72
CA SER A 320 20.64 -14.85 20.25
C SER A 320 22.08 -15.03 19.80
N GLY A 321 22.54 -14.20 18.86
CA GLY A 321 23.92 -14.18 18.36
C GLY A 321 24.87 -13.32 19.20
N LEU A 322 24.71 -13.28 20.52
CA LEU A 322 25.37 -12.31 21.39
C LEU A 322 26.69 -12.77 22.02
N VAL A 323 27.13 -14.02 21.80
CA VAL A 323 28.33 -14.59 22.45
C VAL A 323 29.59 -13.76 22.22
N ASN A 324 29.76 -13.24 21.00
CA ASN A 324 30.95 -12.46 20.63
C ASN A 324 30.87 -10.99 21.06
N TYR A 325 29.77 -10.56 21.69
CA TYR A 325 29.47 -9.15 21.94
C TYR A 325 29.19 -8.86 23.42
N VAL A 326 28.60 -9.81 24.14
CA VAL A 326 28.26 -9.66 25.56
C VAL A 326 28.73 -10.90 26.34
N PRO A 327 29.56 -10.72 27.39
CA PRO A 327 29.95 -11.81 28.28
C PRO A 327 28.72 -12.46 28.93
N ILE A 328 28.80 -13.77 29.20
CA ILE A 328 27.67 -14.53 29.76
C ILE A 328 27.26 -14.01 31.15
N GLU A 329 28.22 -13.51 31.91
CA GLU A 329 28.04 -12.92 33.23
C GLU A 329 27.23 -11.61 33.18
N GLU A 330 27.32 -10.87 32.07
CA GLU A 330 26.54 -9.66 31.81
C GLU A 330 25.18 -9.93 31.17
N MET A 331 24.95 -11.16 30.70
CA MET A 331 23.68 -11.63 30.15
C MET A 331 22.77 -12.19 31.25
N GLN A 332 23.33 -12.91 32.22
CA GLN A 332 22.56 -13.46 33.34
C GLN A 332 21.88 -12.35 34.15
N ASN A 333 20.59 -12.50 34.43
CA ASN A 333 19.75 -11.52 35.15
C ASN A 333 19.63 -10.15 34.47
N ARG A 334 20.00 -10.04 33.19
CA ARG A 334 19.87 -8.80 32.43
C ARG A 334 18.42 -8.55 32.01
N ASP A 335 17.97 -7.31 32.12
CA ASP A 335 16.75 -6.84 31.45
C ASP A 335 17.03 -6.56 29.97
N VAL A 336 16.17 -7.08 29.11
CA VAL A 336 16.26 -6.97 27.66
C VAL A 336 14.94 -6.55 27.05
N VAL A 337 15.00 -5.99 25.84
CA VAL A 337 13.81 -5.65 25.05
C VAL A 337 13.62 -6.73 23.98
N VAL A 338 12.45 -7.35 23.95
CA VAL A 338 12.18 -8.55 23.17
C VAL A 338 10.99 -8.36 22.24
N LEU A 339 11.17 -8.72 20.96
CA LEU A 339 10.08 -8.87 20.01
C LEU A 339 9.49 -10.29 20.11
N CYS A 340 8.22 -10.37 20.51
CA CYS A 340 7.58 -11.60 21.00
C CYS A 340 6.63 -12.27 19.99
N ASN A 341 6.22 -11.58 18.92
CA ASN A 341 5.23 -12.10 17.97
C ASN A 341 5.80 -12.46 16.59
N LEU A 342 7.10 -12.76 16.50
CA LEU A 342 7.68 -13.40 15.32
C LEU A 342 7.28 -14.88 15.27
N LYS A 343 7.21 -15.45 14.06
CA LYS A 343 7.07 -16.90 13.90
C LYS A 343 8.32 -17.59 14.49
N PRO A 344 8.17 -18.64 15.32
CA PRO A 344 9.32 -19.36 15.87
C PRO A 344 10.27 -19.86 14.78
N ALA A 345 11.57 -19.77 15.06
CA ALA A 345 12.63 -20.15 14.12
C ALA A 345 13.58 -21.14 14.78
N LYS A 346 13.91 -22.23 14.09
CA LYS A 346 14.93 -23.18 14.56
C LYS A 346 16.31 -22.65 14.23
N MET A 347 17.13 -22.44 15.26
CA MET A 347 18.54 -22.10 15.15
C MET A 347 19.34 -23.30 15.62
N ARG A 348 19.97 -24.01 14.68
CA ARG A 348 20.81 -25.19 14.97
C ARG A 348 20.13 -26.24 15.87
N GLY A 349 18.84 -26.47 15.64
CA GLY A 349 18.05 -27.50 16.34
C GLY A 349 17.21 -26.97 17.50
N ILE A 350 17.57 -25.84 18.09
CA ILE A 350 16.81 -25.21 19.18
C ILE A 350 15.82 -24.19 18.61
N GLU A 351 14.56 -24.25 19.06
CA GLU A 351 13.50 -23.34 18.62
C GLU A 351 13.55 -22.03 19.41
N SER A 352 13.83 -20.91 18.71
CA SER A 352 13.77 -19.56 19.26
C SER A 352 12.35 -18.99 19.12
N ARG A 353 11.77 -18.51 20.21
CA ARG A 353 10.38 -18.00 20.32
C ARG A 353 10.30 -16.49 20.56
N GLY A 354 11.28 -15.76 20.03
CA GLY A 354 11.37 -14.31 20.11
C GLY A 354 12.71 -13.81 19.58
N MET A 355 12.94 -12.51 19.72
CA MET A 355 14.17 -11.85 19.28
C MET A 355 14.55 -10.77 20.28
N VAL A 356 15.76 -10.85 20.83
CA VAL A 356 16.36 -9.78 21.66
C VAL A 356 16.79 -8.65 20.73
N LEU A 357 16.21 -7.47 20.92
CA LEU A 357 16.49 -6.31 20.07
C LEU A 357 17.84 -5.68 20.43
N CYS A 358 18.69 -5.50 19.42
CA CYS A 358 20.03 -4.96 19.59
C CYS A 358 20.29 -3.81 18.62
N ALA A 359 21.02 -2.79 19.05
CA ALA A 359 21.64 -1.83 18.14
C ALA A 359 22.82 -2.52 17.44
N SER A 360 22.89 -2.48 16.11
CA SER A 360 23.96 -3.12 15.36
C SER A 360 24.52 -2.24 14.23
N ILE A 361 25.84 -2.03 14.26
CA ILE A 361 26.62 -1.41 13.19
C ILE A 361 27.39 -2.51 12.46
N ASP A 362 27.44 -2.47 11.14
CA ASP A 362 28.11 -3.50 10.34
C ASP A 362 29.62 -3.22 10.15
N GLU A 363 30.05 -1.95 10.16
CA GLU A 363 31.45 -1.55 9.96
C GLU A 363 31.91 -0.40 10.89
N PRO A 364 32.82 -0.64 11.85
CA PRO A 364 33.23 -1.96 12.34
C PRO A 364 32.05 -2.68 13.01
N LYS A 365 32.04 -4.03 12.94
CA LYS A 365 30.92 -4.82 13.47
C LYS A 365 30.79 -4.62 14.99
N GLN A 366 29.71 -3.99 15.41
CA GLN A 366 29.36 -3.80 16.82
C GLN A 366 27.90 -4.18 17.03
N VAL A 367 27.60 -4.81 18.15
CA VAL A 367 26.26 -5.21 18.56
C VAL A 367 26.11 -4.92 20.04
N GLU A 368 25.06 -4.21 20.43
CA GLU A 368 24.76 -3.87 21.82
C GLU A 368 23.27 -4.11 22.09
N PRO A 369 22.89 -4.94 23.07
CA PRO A 369 21.49 -5.12 23.45
C PRO A 369 20.88 -3.80 23.94
N LEU A 370 19.64 -3.53 23.53
CA LEU A 370 18.92 -2.37 24.04
C LEU A 370 18.72 -2.46 25.56
N LEU A 371 18.78 -1.31 26.22
CA LEU A 371 18.49 -1.17 27.64
C LEU A 371 16.99 -0.98 27.83
N ALA A 372 16.39 -1.83 28.68
CA ALA A 372 15.00 -1.71 29.05
C ALA A 372 14.72 -0.36 29.75
N PRO A 373 13.51 0.20 29.63
CA PRO A 373 13.19 1.47 30.28
C PRO A 373 13.27 1.35 31.79
N GLU A 374 13.82 2.36 32.45
CA GLU A 374 14.01 2.38 33.90
C GLU A 374 12.70 2.13 34.64
N GLY A 375 12.73 1.27 35.66
CA GLY A 375 11.56 0.93 36.47
C GLY A 375 10.55 -0.03 35.82
N SER A 376 10.85 -0.59 34.65
CA SER A 376 10.00 -1.60 34.01
C SER A 376 10.14 -2.97 34.68
N LYS A 377 9.11 -3.80 34.55
CA LYS A 377 9.06 -5.19 35.01
C LYS A 377 8.97 -6.16 33.82
N PRO A 378 9.34 -7.44 33.99
CA PRO A 378 9.09 -8.47 32.98
C PRO A 378 7.63 -8.47 32.51
N GLY A 379 7.43 -8.45 31.20
CA GLY A 379 6.13 -8.38 30.55
C GLY A 379 5.59 -6.98 30.26
N ASP A 380 6.22 -5.93 30.80
CA ASP A 380 5.83 -4.56 30.48
C ASP A 380 5.94 -4.29 28.98
N ARG A 381 4.88 -3.70 28.42
CA ARG A 381 4.78 -3.39 27.00
C ARG A 381 5.66 -2.20 26.65
N VAL A 382 6.49 -2.36 25.62
CA VAL A 382 7.16 -1.24 24.94
C VAL A 382 6.32 -0.86 23.73
N VAL A 383 6.04 0.43 23.58
CA VAL A 383 5.29 1.02 22.48
C VAL A 383 6.09 2.14 21.84
N ILE A 384 5.67 2.56 20.65
CA ILE A 384 6.28 3.71 19.98
C ILE A 384 5.43 4.94 20.33
N GLU A 385 6.10 6.02 20.75
CA GLU A 385 5.49 7.33 21.04
C GLU A 385 4.61 7.77 19.86
N ASN A 386 3.39 8.22 20.13
CA ASN A 386 2.31 8.51 19.18
C ASN A 386 1.63 7.28 18.52
N TYR A 387 1.98 6.06 18.93
CA TYR A 387 1.40 4.79 18.46
C TYR A 387 1.04 3.87 19.65
N GLU A 388 0.58 4.43 20.76
CA GLU A 388 0.27 3.69 21.99
C GLU A 388 -1.08 2.96 21.90
N SER A 389 -1.97 3.45 21.04
CA SER A 389 -3.31 2.92 20.79
C SER A 389 -3.28 1.84 19.70
N GLY A 390 -3.21 0.59 20.13
CA GLY A 390 -3.29 -0.57 19.24
C GLY A 390 -3.07 -1.89 19.97
N LYS A 391 -3.53 -2.98 19.36
CA LYS A 391 -3.26 -4.34 19.82
C LYS A 391 -2.18 -4.95 18.90
N PRO A 392 -1.13 -5.60 19.45
CA PRO A 392 -0.21 -6.39 18.64
C PRO A 392 -0.94 -7.51 17.88
N ASP A 393 -0.35 -7.94 16.75
CA ASP A 393 -0.77 -9.20 16.12
C ASP A 393 -0.34 -10.37 17.03
N ASP A 394 -1.15 -11.44 17.09
CA ASP A 394 -0.79 -12.63 17.87
C ASP A 394 0.49 -13.30 17.31
N VAL A 395 0.60 -13.38 15.97
CA VAL A 395 1.82 -13.78 15.24
C VAL A 395 1.91 -12.96 13.95
N LEU A 396 3.06 -12.32 13.70
CA LEU A 396 3.32 -11.57 12.48
C LEU A 396 3.33 -12.49 11.25
N ASN A 397 2.61 -12.09 10.20
CA ASN A 397 2.52 -12.87 8.96
C ASN A 397 3.84 -12.79 8.15
N PRO A 398 4.60 -13.89 7.97
CA PRO A 398 5.89 -13.86 7.27
C PRO A 398 5.77 -13.45 5.79
N LYS A 399 4.63 -13.73 5.14
CA LYS A 399 4.40 -13.32 3.74
C LYS A 399 4.26 -11.82 3.58
N LYS A 400 3.79 -11.11 4.61
CA LYS A 400 3.61 -9.66 4.59
C LYS A 400 4.89 -8.88 4.88
N LYS A 401 5.94 -9.56 5.38
CA LYS A 401 7.24 -8.98 5.78
C LYS A 401 7.11 -7.75 6.69
N VAL A 402 6.23 -7.86 7.70
CA VAL A 402 5.83 -6.72 8.55
C VAL A 402 7.02 -6.20 9.36
N TRP A 403 7.78 -7.11 9.99
CA TRP A 403 8.97 -6.76 10.76
C TRP A 403 10.01 -6.10 9.87
N GLU A 404 10.34 -6.70 8.72
CA GLU A 404 11.37 -6.21 7.82
C GLU A 404 11.05 -4.82 7.27
N LYS A 405 9.76 -4.51 7.03
CA LYS A 405 9.31 -3.16 6.63
C LYS A 405 9.48 -2.15 7.76
N LEU A 406 9.10 -2.51 8.98
CA LEU A 406 9.20 -1.63 10.16
C LEU A 406 10.64 -1.42 10.62
N GLN A 407 11.46 -2.46 10.56
CA GLN A 407 12.85 -2.48 10.99
C GLN A 407 13.71 -1.44 10.26
N ILE A 408 13.41 -1.14 8.99
CA ILE A 408 14.14 -0.14 8.19
C ILE A 408 14.23 1.22 8.90
N ASP A 409 13.18 1.58 9.64
CA ASP A 409 13.08 2.85 10.35
C ASP A 409 13.41 2.74 11.85
N LEU A 410 13.70 1.53 12.34
CA LEU A 410 14.03 1.25 13.74
C LEU A 410 15.54 1.41 13.95
N LYS A 411 15.94 2.40 14.75
CA LYS A 411 17.35 2.72 14.99
C LYS A 411 17.56 3.43 16.31
N THR A 412 18.81 3.50 16.77
CA THR A 412 19.20 4.44 17.84
C THR A 412 19.46 5.82 17.24
N ASN A 413 19.27 6.89 18.02
CA ASN A 413 19.58 8.27 17.59
C ASN A 413 20.84 8.83 18.27
N GLU A 414 21.18 10.09 17.99
CA GLU A 414 22.35 10.77 18.58
C GLU A 414 22.31 10.88 20.11
N LYS A 415 21.11 10.81 20.70
CA LYS A 415 20.86 10.83 22.15
C LYS A 415 20.78 9.43 22.76
N LEU A 416 21.21 8.39 22.03
CA LEU A 416 21.17 6.99 22.45
C LEU A 416 19.76 6.43 22.71
N LEU A 417 18.72 7.10 22.21
CA LEU A 417 17.34 6.62 22.34
C LEU A 417 17.01 5.68 21.18
N ALA A 418 16.33 4.57 21.46
CA ALA A 418 15.73 3.75 20.43
C ALA A 418 14.51 4.49 19.86
N VAL A 419 14.49 4.66 18.54
CA VAL A 419 13.44 5.40 17.84
C VAL A 419 12.96 4.65 16.60
N TRP A 420 11.70 4.86 16.26
CA TRP A 420 11.10 4.46 15.00
C TRP A 420 10.51 5.68 14.29
N GLN A 421 11.00 5.99 13.09
CA GLN A 421 10.64 7.21 12.36
C GLN A 421 10.79 8.50 13.20
N GLY A 422 11.74 8.52 14.14
CA GLY A 422 12.00 9.63 15.06
C GLY A 422 11.17 9.63 16.36
N ASN A 423 10.13 8.79 16.46
CA ASN A 423 9.34 8.60 17.67
C ASN A 423 10.04 7.62 18.62
N LYS A 424 10.05 7.90 19.93
CA LYS A 424 10.77 7.07 20.90
C LYS A 424 10.06 5.74 21.13
N LEU A 425 10.84 4.68 21.35
CA LEU A 425 10.33 3.49 22.00
C LEU A 425 10.26 3.78 23.50
N ILE A 426 9.08 3.64 24.09
CA ILE A 426 8.80 3.98 25.49
C ILE A 426 8.07 2.83 26.18
N SER A 427 8.25 2.70 27.49
CA SER A 427 7.39 1.85 28.31
C SER A 427 5.96 2.41 28.29
N LYS A 428 4.99 1.54 28.03
CA LYS A 428 3.56 1.88 28.07
C LYS A 428 3.09 2.21 29.50
N VAL A 429 3.81 1.74 30.52
CA VAL A 429 3.42 1.88 31.93
C VAL A 429 3.88 3.23 32.50
N ASN A 430 5.14 3.59 32.29
CA ASN A 430 5.74 4.77 32.93
C ASN A 430 6.25 5.84 31.93
N GLY A 431 6.21 5.57 30.62
CA GLY A 431 6.65 6.51 29.58
C GLY A 431 8.17 6.65 29.44
N ASN A 432 8.96 5.91 30.21
CA ASN A 432 10.42 5.98 30.13
C ASN A 432 10.93 5.40 28.81
N PRO A 433 12.01 5.96 28.22
CA PRO A 433 12.50 5.53 26.92
C PRO A 433 13.34 4.25 26.99
N VAL A 434 13.30 3.47 25.91
CA VAL A 434 14.30 2.45 25.60
C VAL A 434 15.55 3.14 25.07
N THR A 435 16.71 2.74 25.58
CA THR A 435 18.00 3.36 25.24
C THR A 435 19.03 2.31 24.85
N THR A 436 20.21 2.77 24.47
CA THR A 436 21.41 1.94 24.31
C THR A 436 22.54 2.57 25.11
N LYS A 437 23.55 1.80 25.49
CA LYS A 437 24.66 2.28 26.32
C LYS A 437 25.60 3.21 25.55
N SER A 438 25.91 2.90 24.28
CA SER A 438 26.93 3.64 23.53
C SER A 438 26.71 3.79 22.02
N ILE A 439 25.91 2.92 21.39
CA ILE A 439 25.78 2.88 19.93
C ILE A 439 24.82 3.95 19.38
N LYS A 440 25.33 4.99 18.71
CA LYS A 440 24.50 6.05 18.09
C LYS A 440 24.19 5.74 16.63
N ASN A 441 23.02 6.18 16.16
CA ASN A 441 22.62 6.17 14.75
C ASN A 441 22.67 4.78 14.08
N ALA A 442 22.50 3.70 14.86
CA ALA A 442 22.60 2.35 14.36
C ALA A 442 21.23 1.69 14.16
N PRO A 443 21.04 0.89 13.11
CA PRO A 443 19.88 0.03 12.96
C PRO A 443 19.64 -0.84 14.20
N ILE A 444 18.39 -1.01 14.57
CA ILE A 444 17.99 -2.00 15.58
C ILE A 444 17.56 -3.27 14.85
N LYS A 445 18.17 -4.40 15.21
CA LYS A 445 17.94 -5.69 14.57
C LYS A 445 17.67 -6.78 15.59
#